data_AF-A0A7G8Q7Q8-F1
#
_entry.id   AF-A0A7G8Q7Q8-F1
#
_cell.length_a   1.000
_cell.length_b   1.000
_cell.length_c   1.000
_cell.angle_alpha   90.00
_cell.angle_beta   90.00
_cell.angle_gamma   90.00
#
_symmetry.space_group_name_H-M   'P 1'
#
loop_
_entity.id
_entity.type
_entity.pdbx_description
1 polymer ?
#
loop_
_entity_poly.entity_id
_entity_poly.type
_entity_poly.pdbx_seq_one_letter_code
_entity_poly.pdbx_strand_id
1 'polypeptide(L)'
;MSATDLLLHLDHLDLGVAAPRAALLLAQRLGARLDALYVADLPATAFSLPEAVPVQLEETQRRVAEAQTHDSQWQQALAARSLAGRWRVTQGDTVQTVSQAVSGYDMLVMERSQRRSDAPVGFGTVSRCVFASGRPVLVVPDTAPVPALGASVLVAWNGSRESALALAAAVPLLQKAEEVRVLDGSEMNADMLPVLPPPGLADWLQRRGINARIDVLDSGPSHAAGPALLDAAHAQGADLIVMGAWSRSRLAQMVLGGTTRHLFMHGDVPMLVAH
;
A
#
# COMPACT_ATOMS: atom_id res chain seq x y z
N MET A 1 -4.87 -23.44 3.88
CA MET A 1 -4.62 -21.99 3.76
C MET A 1 -4.18 -21.74 2.34
N SER A 2 -4.80 -20.80 1.61
CA SER A 2 -4.32 -20.48 0.25
C SER A 2 -2.94 -19.83 0.37
N ALA A 3 -2.04 -20.16 -0.56
CA ALA A 3 -0.76 -19.46 -0.66
C ALA A 3 -1.04 -17.99 -1.01
N THR A 4 -0.38 -17.07 -0.31
CA THR A 4 -0.37 -15.64 -0.63
C THR A 4 1.02 -15.27 -1.13
N ASP A 5 1.09 -14.52 -2.22
CA ASP A 5 2.35 -14.06 -2.82
C ASP A 5 2.46 -12.53 -2.71
N LEU A 6 3.55 -12.05 -2.13
CA LEU A 6 3.86 -10.62 -1.97
C LEU A 6 5.05 -10.23 -2.84
N LEU A 7 4.96 -9.03 -3.45
CA LEU A 7 6.06 -8.39 -4.14
C LEU A 7 6.50 -7.14 -3.38
N LEU A 8 7.75 -7.09 -2.94
CA LEU A 8 8.37 -5.89 -2.39
C LEU A 8 9.13 -5.15 -3.49
N HIS A 9 8.76 -3.92 -3.77
CA HIS A 9 9.56 -3.03 -4.62
C HIS A 9 10.64 -2.33 -3.79
N LEU A 10 11.85 -2.24 -4.36
CA LEU A 10 12.99 -1.55 -3.77
C LEU A 10 13.63 -0.59 -4.79
N ASP A 11 13.92 0.65 -4.35
CA ASP A 11 14.70 1.63 -5.11
C ASP A 11 16.10 1.89 -4.50
N HIS A 12 16.38 1.28 -3.35
CA HIS A 12 17.68 1.22 -2.68
C HIS A 12 17.94 -0.19 -2.11
N LEU A 13 19.16 -0.44 -1.61
CA LEU A 13 19.61 -1.77 -1.20
C LEU A 13 19.60 -1.99 0.32
N ASP A 14 19.31 -0.96 1.11
CA ASP A 14 19.17 -1.08 2.56
C ASP A 14 17.90 -1.85 2.97
N LEU A 15 18.08 -3.08 3.48
CA LEU A 15 16.99 -3.93 3.99
C LEU A 15 16.56 -3.56 5.43
N GLY A 16 17.25 -2.62 6.08
CA GLY A 16 16.99 -2.19 7.45
C GLY A 16 15.87 -1.16 7.58
N VAL A 17 15.45 -0.52 6.49
CA VAL A 17 14.43 0.54 6.50
C VAL A 17 13.00 0.00 6.64
N ALA A 18 12.02 0.92 6.63
CA ALA A 18 10.64 0.63 6.99
C ALA A 18 9.97 -0.36 6.02
N ALA A 19 10.09 -0.19 4.70
CA ALA A 19 9.36 -1.02 3.74
C ALA A 19 9.79 -2.51 3.73
N PRO A 20 11.09 -2.87 3.68
CA PRO A 20 11.51 -4.26 3.80
C PRO A 20 11.10 -4.88 5.14
N ARG A 21 11.20 -4.12 6.25
CA ARG A 21 10.76 -4.59 7.57
C ARG A 21 9.26 -4.90 7.59
N ALA A 22 8.43 -4.00 7.05
CA ALA A 22 6.99 -4.20 6.93
C ALA A 22 6.65 -5.42 6.06
N ALA A 23 7.30 -5.56 4.91
CA ALA A 23 7.08 -6.69 4.01
C ALA A 23 7.40 -8.03 4.68
N LEU A 24 8.52 -8.12 5.40
CA LEU A 24 8.92 -9.31 6.15
C LEU A 24 7.94 -9.66 7.27
N LEU A 25 7.47 -8.66 8.03
CA LEU A 25 6.46 -8.85 9.10
C LEU A 25 5.12 -9.29 8.51
N LEU A 26 4.69 -8.68 7.40
CA LEU A 26 3.47 -9.06 6.69
C LEU A 26 3.55 -10.52 6.22
N ALA A 27 4.64 -10.85 5.54
CA ALA A 27 4.86 -12.18 4.99
C ALA A 27 4.83 -13.25 6.09
N GLN A 28 5.51 -12.98 7.21
CA GLN A 28 5.51 -13.87 8.36
C GLN A 28 4.13 -14.03 8.97
N ARG A 29 3.37 -12.94 9.15
CA ARG A 29 2.00 -12.99 9.69
C ARG A 29 1.07 -13.79 8.79
N LEU A 30 1.19 -13.63 7.47
CA LEU A 30 0.32 -14.30 6.50
C LEU A 30 0.79 -15.73 6.18
N GLY A 31 2.06 -16.08 6.44
CA GLY A 31 2.67 -17.29 5.89
C GLY A 31 2.84 -17.18 4.37
N ALA A 32 3.08 -15.97 3.89
CA ALA A 32 3.16 -15.65 2.47
C ALA A 32 4.58 -15.84 1.93
N ARG A 33 4.68 -16.11 0.64
CA ARG A 33 5.93 -15.97 -0.10
C ARG A 33 6.21 -14.49 -0.32
N LEU A 34 7.47 -14.09 -0.21
CA LEU A 34 7.88 -12.70 -0.41
C LEU A 34 9.03 -12.62 -1.41
N ASP A 35 8.76 -12.13 -2.61
CA ASP A 35 9.81 -11.80 -3.57
C ASP A 35 10.15 -10.30 -3.48
N ALA A 36 11.41 -9.96 -3.66
CA ALA A 36 11.88 -8.59 -3.80
C ALA A 36 12.21 -8.28 -5.26
N LEU A 37 11.87 -7.07 -5.70
CA LEU A 37 12.18 -6.53 -7.01
C LEU A 37 12.86 -5.18 -6.86
N TYR A 38 14.16 -5.17 -7.11
CA TYR A 38 14.91 -3.94 -7.28
C TYR A 38 14.80 -3.46 -8.73
N VAL A 39 14.37 -2.21 -8.92
CA VAL A 39 14.33 -1.57 -10.25
C VAL A 39 15.37 -0.46 -10.29
N ALA A 40 16.39 -0.66 -11.12
CA ALA A 40 17.27 0.44 -11.53
C ALA A 40 16.48 1.36 -12.48
N ASP A 41 15.85 2.38 -11.88
CA ASP A 41 14.95 3.28 -12.61
C ASP A 41 15.65 3.94 -13.80
N LEU A 42 15.03 3.81 -14.97
CA LEU A 42 15.45 4.39 -16.24
C LEU A 42 14.20 4.91 -16.97
N PRO A 43 13.65 6.06 -16.54
CA PRO A 43 12.41 6.60 -17.10
C PRO A 43 12.63 7.14 -18.52
N ALA A 44 11.55 7.28 -19.29
CA ALA A 44 11.62 7.78 -20.67
C ALA A 44 12.30 9.16 -20.79
N THR A 45 12.21 9.99 -19.75
CA THR A 45 12.88 11.29 -19.68
C THR A 45 14.40 11.19 -19.66
N ALA A 46 14.99 10.05 -19.28
CA ALA A 46 16.43 9.81 -19.38
C ALA A 46 16.94 9.83 -20.83
N PHE A 47 16.04 9.65 -21.81
CA PHE A 47 16.36 9.70 -23.24
C PHE A 47 16.05 11.05 -23.90
N SER A 48 15.72 12.09 -23.11
CA SER A 48 15.38 13.41 -23.64
C SER A 48 16.59 14.21 -24.15
N LEU A 49 17.78 13.91 -23.63
CA LEU A 49 19.05 14.55 -24.00
C LEU A 49 20.01 13.48 -24.54
N PRO A 50 20.22 13.39 -25.87
CA PRO A 50 21.04 12.34 -26.49
C PRO A 50 22.44 12.19 -25.89
N GLU A 51 23.08 13.29 -25.52
CA GLU A 51 24.42 13.33 -24.90
C GLU A 51 24.46 12.74 -23.49
N ALA A 52 23.34 12.72 -22.76
CA ALA A 52 23.26 12.16 -21.41
C ALA A 52 23.01 10.64 -21.42
N VAL A 53 22.52 10.08 -22.52
CA VAL A 53 22.10 8.66 -22.61
C VAL A 53 23.22 7.68 -22.22
N PRO A 54 24.47 7.81 -22.71
CA PRO A 54 25.54 6.87 -22.33
C PRO A 54 25.80 6.85 -20.83
N VAL A 55 25.80 8.03 -20.20
CA VAL A 55 26.02 8.19 -18.75
C VAL A 55 24.88 7.56 -17.95
N GLN A 56 23.63 7.79 -18.35
CA GLN A 56 22.45 7.20 -17.69
C GLN A 56 22.45 5.68 -17.79
N LEU A 57 22.83 5.12 -18.96
CA LEU A 57 22.93 3.67 -19.15
C LEU A 57 24.05 3.05 -18.31
N GLU A 58 25.23 3.67 -18.26
CA GLU A 58 26.34 3.20 -17.44
C GLU A 58 25.99 3.22 -15.94
N GLU A 59 25.38 4.30 -15.46
CA GLU A 59 24.90 4.40 -14.07
C GLU A 59 23.85 3.33 -13.74
N THR A 60 22.90 3.10 -14.65
CA THR A 60 21.86 2.06 -14.48
C THR A 60 22.49 0.67 -14.44
N GLN A 61 23.42 0.37 -15.35
CA GLN A 61 24.15 -0.90 -15.36
C GLN A 61 24.94 -1.12 -14.07
N ARG A 62 25.61 -0.08 -13.56
CA ARG A 62 26.31 -0.13 -12.27
C ARG A 62 25.35 -0.48 -11.13
N ARG A 63 24.20 0.20 -11.06
CA ARG A 63 23.16 -0.06 -10.05
C ARG A 63 22.60 -1.49 -10.14
N VAL A 64 22.41 -2.01 -11.36
CA VAL A 64 21.97 -3.39 -11.59
C VAL A 64 23.03 -4.38 -11.09
N ALA A 65 24.29 -4.20 -11.47
CA ALA A 65 25.38 -5.08 -11.05
C ALA A 65 25.55 -5.08 -9.53
N GLU A 66 25.49 -3.92 -8.89
CA GLU A 66 25.51 -3.78 -7.43
C GLU A 66 24.33 -4.50 -6.77
N ALA A 67 23.11 -4.27 -7.25
CA ALA A 67 21.90 -4.90 -6.73
C ALA A 67 21.95 -6.43 -6.86
N GLN A 68 22.53 -6.98 -7.92
CA GLN A 68 22.65 -8.44 -8.10
C GLN A 68 23.47 -9.11 -6.99
N THR A 69 24.39 -8.39 -6.34
CA THR A 69 25.19 -8.94 -5.23
C THR A 69 24.39 -9.13 -3.92
N HIS A 70 23.19 -8.56 -3.83
CA HIS A 70 22.38 -8.53 -2.59
C HIS A 70 21.46 -9.75 -2.40
N ASP A 71 21.40 -10.70 -3.36
CA ASP A 71 20.56 -11.90 -3.22
C ASP A 71 20.90 -12.68 -1.93
N SER A 72 22.18 -12.84 -1.61
CA SER A 72 22.58 -13.55 -0.38
C SER A 72 22.05 -12.90 0.90
N GLN A 73 22.06 -11.57 0.99
CA GLN A 73 21.51 -10.83 2.14
C GLN A 73 19.99 -10.97 2.22
N TRP A 74 19.31 -10.93 1.07
CA TRP A 74 17.88 -11.18 0.97
C TRP A 74 17.51 -12.59 1.45
N GLN A 75 18.22 -13.63 0.99
CA GLN A 75 18.00 -15.01 1.43
C GLN A 75 18.23 -15.17 2.94
N GLN A 76 19.24 -14.50 3.51
CA GLN A 76 19.46 -14.48 4.96
C GLN A 76 18.29 -13.82 5.71
N ALA A 77 17.79 -12.69 5.22
CA ALA A 77 16.65 -12.00 5.82
C ALA A 77 15.36 -12.84 5.82
N LEU A 78 15.11 -13.58 4.74
CA LEU A 78 14.00 -14.54 4.63
C LEU A 78 14.19 -15.74 5.57
N ALA A 79 15.39 -16.34 5.59
CA ALA A 79 15.69 -17.52 6.40
C ALA A 79 15.52 -17.24 7.90
N ALA A 80 15.92 -16.04 8.37
CA ALA A 80 15.74 -15.60 9.75
C ALA A 80 14.27 -15.59 10.21
N ARG A 81 13.31 -15.62 9.26
CA ARG A 81 11.87 -15.62 9.51
C ARG A 81 11.15 -16.85 8.95
N SER A 82 11.89 -17.86 8.49
CA SER A 82 11.35 -19.06 7.84
C SER A 82 10.45 -18.74 6.63
N LEU A 83 10.83 -17.71 5.86
CA LEU A 83 10.12 -17.30 4.64
C LEU A 83 10.81 -17.84 3.40
N ALA A 84 10.07 -17.86 2.28
CA ALA A 84 10.59 -18.21 0.97
C ALA A 84 10.35 -17.08 -0.03
N GLY A 85 11.25 -16.94 -1.00
CA GLY A 85 11.10 -16.00 -2.09
C GLY A 85 12.40 -15.73 -2.84
N ARG A 86 12.32 -14.82 -3.81
CA ARG A 86 13.41 -14.53 -4.75
C ARG A 86 13.82 -13.07 -4.71
N TRP A 87 15.11 -12.82 -4.87
CA TRP A 87 15.65 -11.52 -5.23
C TRP A 87 15.61 -11.37 -6.75
N ARG A 88 15.05 -10.27 -7.24
CA ARG A 88 14.99 -9.95 -8.67
C ARG A 88 15.55 -8.55 -8.89
N VAL A 89 16.33 -8.42 -9.95
CA VAL A 89 16.92 -7.15 -10.36
C VAL A 89 16.57 -6.91 -11.81
N THR A 90 16.10 -5.70 -12.10
CA THR A 90 15.82 -5.26 -13.46
C THR A 90 16.11 -3.77 -13.59
N GLN A 91 16.06 -3.26 -14.81
CA GLN A 91 16.07 -1.83 -15.11
C GLN A 91 14.84 -1.48 -15.95
N GLY A 92 14.43 -0.21 -15.93
CA GLY A 92 13.30 0.30 -16.71
C GLY A 92 12.52 1.39 -15.99
N ASP A 93 11.39 1.81 -16.56
CA ASP A 93 10.44 2.69 -15.87
C ASP A 93 9.82 1.95 -14.69
N THR A 94 10.07 2.46 -13.48
CA THR A 94 9.64 1.82 -12.23
C THR A 94 8.15 1.48 -12.21
N VAL A 95 7.28 2.43 -12.60
CA VAL A 95 5.83 2.22 -12.54
C VAL A 95 5.40 1.11 -13.49
N GLN A 96 5.87 1.14 -14.73
CA GLN A 96 5.55 0.12 -15.73
C GLN A 96 6.07 -1.26 -15.31
N THR A 97 7.34 -1.35 -14.91
CA THR A 97 7.98 -2.61 -14.55
C THR A 97 7.34 -3.24 -13.30
N VAL A 98 7.10 -2.46 -12.25
CA VAL A 98 6.47 -2.95 -11.02
C VAL A 98 5.02 -3.40 -11.28
N SER A 99 4.25 -2.60 -12.03
CA SER A 99 2.85 -2.91 -12.33
C SER A 99 2.71 -4.16 -13.21
N GLN A 100 3.66 -4.40 -14.12
CA GLN A 100 3.71 -5.65 -14.87
C GLN A 100 4.06 -6.83 -13.96
N ALA A 101 5.09 -6.68 -13.12
CA ALA A 101 5.57 -7.76 -12.25
C ALA A 101 4.51 -8.21 -11.23
N VAL A 102 3.81 -7.25 -10.59
CA VAL A 102 2.83 -7.54 -9.53
C VAL A 102 1.58 -8.26 -10.05
N SER A 103 1.34 -8.32 -11.37
CA SER A 103 0.20 -9.06 -11.94
C SER A 103 0.16 -10.55 -11.52
N GLY A 104 1.34 -11.13 -11.26
CA GLY A 104 1.53 -12.49 -10.75
C GLY A 104 1.59 -12.63 -9.21
N TYR A 105 1.15 -11.60 -8.47
CA TYR A 105 1.17 -11.54 -7.00
C TYR A 105 -0.17 -11.06 -6.46
N ASP A 106 -0.40 -11.25 -5.16
CA ASP A 106 -1.64 -10.81 -4.50
C ASP A 106 -1.56 -9.36 -4.01
N MET A 107 -0.36 -8.90 -3.63
CA MET A 107 -0.15 -7.57 -3.05
C MET A 107 1.25 -7.04 -3.37
N LEU A 108 1.33 -5.73 -3.57
CA LEU A 108 2.57 -4.97 -3.71
C LEU A 108 2.93 -4.31 -2.38
N VAL A 109 4.21 -4.27 -2.02
CA VAL A 109 4.74 -3.45 -0.92
C VAL A 109 5.66 -2.39 -1.52
N MET A 110 5.43 -1.12 -1.18
CA MET A 110 6.25 0.00 -1.62
C MET A 110 6.58 0.94 -0.47
N GLU A 111 7.81 1.44 -0.46
CA GLU A 111 8.15 2.58 0.38
C GLU A 111 7.57 3.87 -0.20
N ARG A 112 7.07 4.74 0.68
CA ARG A 112 6.76 6.14 0.41
C ARG A 112 7.78 6.99 1.15
N SER A 113 8.78 7.48 0.42
CA SER A 113 9.79 8.36 1.00
C SER A 113 9.29 9.79 1.14
N GLN A 114 9.61 10.45 2.25
CA GLN A 114 9.41 11.90 2.37
C GLN A 114 10.38 12.71 1.51
N ARG A 115 11.60 12.19 1.24
CA ARG A 115 12.61 12.87 0.39
C ARG A 115 12.25 12.81 -1.09
N ARG A 116 11.66 11.70 -1.52
CA ARG A 116 11.04 11.53 -2.84
C ARG A 116 9.53 11.51 -2.67
N SER A 117 9.01 12.62 -2.13
CA SER A 117 7.59 12.71 -1.82
C SER A 117 6.77 12.33 -3.04
N ASP A 118 5.66 11.65 -2.81
CA ASP A 118 4.68 11.33 -3.84
C ASP A 118 3.97 12.58 -4.40
N ALA A 119 4.49 13.79 -4.11
CA ALA A 119 3.94 15.08 -4.49
C ALA A 119 4.28 15.46 -5.95
N PRO A 120 3.30 15.99 -6.71
CA PRO A 120 1.89 16.07 -6.35
C PRO A 120 1.30 14.65 -6.25
N VAL A 121 0.60 14.36 -5.13
CA VAL A 121 -0.09 13.08 -4.91
C VAL A 121 -0.86 12.74 -6.17
N GLY A 122 -0.92 11.46 -6.54
CA GLY A 122 -1.50 11.00 -7.81
C GLY A 122 -0.55 10.97 -9.00
N PHE A 123 0.59 11.67 -8.93
CA PHE A 123 1.59 11.70 -10.01
C PHE A 123 2.93 11.07 -9.60
N GLY A 124 3.20 10.93 -8.32
CA GLY A 124 4.38 10.23 -7.83
C GLY A 124 4.33 8.72 -8.10
N THR A 125 5.49 8.07 -7.94
CA THR A 125 5.68 6.64 -8.26
C THR A 125 4.72 5.75 -7.48
N VAL A 126 4.52 6.01 -6.19
CA VAL A 126 3.64 5.19 -5.33
C VAL A 126 2.19 5.32 -5.78
N SER A 127 1.69 6.55 -5.94
CA SER A 127 0.33 6.77 -6.43
C SER A 127 0.09 6.14 -7.80
N ARG A 128 1.04 6.30 -8.74
CA ARG A 128 0.94 5.71 -10.07
C ARG A 128 0.93 4.18 -10.03
N CYS A 129 1.68 3.55 -9.14
CA CYS A 129 1.63 2.11 -8.92
C CYS A 129 0.29 1.66 -8.31
N VAL A 130 -0.30 2.43 -7.38
CA VAL A 130 -1.65 2.12 -6.87
C VAL A 130 -2.68 2.13 -8.01
N PHE A 131 -2.58 3.10 -8.92
CA PHE A 131 -3.46 3.14 -10.10
C PHE A 131 -3.22 2.02 -11.11
N ALA A 132 -1.97 1.65 -11.36
CA ALA A 132 -1.59 0.78 -12.47
C ALA A 132 -1.45 -0.71 -12.10
N SER A 133 -1.24 -1.05 -10.83
CA SER A 133 -0.92 -2.41 -10.40
C SER A 133 -2.08 -3.40 -10.52
N GLY A 134 -3.33 -2.94 -10.43
CA GLY A 134 -4.51 -3.81 -10.32
C GLY A 134 -4.51 -4.69 -9.07
N ARG A 135 -3.61 -4.43 -8.11
CA ARG A 135 -3.45 -5.16 -6.85
C ARG A 135 -3.43 -4.17 -5.69
N PRO A 136 -3.87 -4.57 -4.50
CA PRO A 136 -3.66 -3.81 -3.28
C PRO A 136 -2.17 -3.49 -3.07
N VAL A 137 -1.88 -2.26 -2.65
CA VAL A 137 -0.53 -1.78 -2.39
C VAL A 137 -0.40 -1.43 -0.91
N LEU A 138 0.49 -2.13 -0.20
CA LEU A 138 0.97 -1.70 1.11
C LEU A 138 1.98 -0.56 0.91
N VAL A 139 1.54 0.66 1.18
CA VAL A 139 2.33 1.87 1.18
C VAL A 139 2.95 2.07 2.56
N VAL A 140 4.27 2.05 2.65
CA VAL A 140 5.00 2.13 3.91
C VAL A 140 5.75 3.46 3.99
N PRO A 141 5.38 4.39 4.88
CA PRO A 141 6.17 5.60 5.12
C PRO A 141 7.62 5.26 5.53
N ASP A 142 8.61 5.94 4.96
CA ASP A 142 10.03 5.77 5.37
C ASP A 142 10.29 6.14 6.84
N THR A 143 9.42 6.98 7.43
CA THR A 143 9.45 7.37 8.85
C THR A 143 8.71 6.40 9.77
N ALA A 144 8.02 5.37 9.25
CA ALA A 144 7.25 4.46 10.08
C ALA A 144 8.18 3.58 10.95
N PRO A 145 7.94 3.44 12.27
CA PRO A 145 8.78 2.61 13.13
C PRO A 145 8.63 1.10 12.88
N VAL A 146 7.45 0.68 12.40
CA VAL A 146 7.06 -0.70 12.04
C VAL A 146 7.55 -1.78 13.04
N PRO A 147 7.14 -1.73 14.33
CA PRO A 147 7.44 -2.79 15.30
C PRO A 147 6.57 -4.04 15.09
N ALA A 148 5.36 -3.85 14.55
CA ALA A 148 4.39 -4.87 14.18
C ALA A 148 3.67 -4.42 12.90
N LEU A 149 2.93 -5.34 12.28
CA LEU A 149 2.08 -5.03 11.15
C LEU A 149 0.83 -5.91 11.17
N GLY A 150 -0.34 -5.28 11.12
CA GLY A 150 -1.64 -5.94 11.06
C GLY A 150 -2.13 -6.52 12.39
N ALA A 151 -1.59 -6.09 13.53
CA ALA A 151 -2.08 -6.48 14.86
C ALA A 151 -3.27 -5.60 15.29
N SER A 152 -3.14 -4.29 15.14
CA SER A 152 -4.23 -3.32 15.40
C SER A 152 -4.52 -2.57 14.11
N VAL A 153 -5.68 -2.86 13.51
CA VAL A 153 -6.01 -2.42 12.16
C VAL A 153 -7.15 -1.42 12.19
N LEU A 154 -6.94 -0.27 11.55
CA LEU A 154 -7.98 0.72 11.30
C LEU A 154 -8.46 0.60 9.85
N VAL A 155 -9.74 0.33 9.64
CA VAL A 155 -10.35 0.30 8.31
C VAL A 155 -11.10 1.62 8.08
N ALA A 156 -10.68 2.38 7.07
CA ALA A 156 -11.40 3.55 6.58
C ALA A 156 -12.44 3.10 5.55
N TRP A 157 -13.71 3.19 5.90
CA TRP A 157 -14.82 2.77 5.05
C TRP A 157 -15.64 3.96 4.59
N ASN A 158 -15.94 4.04 3.30
CA ASN A 158 -16.84 5.05 2.73
C ASN A 158 -17.89 4.46 1.77
N GLY A 159 -18.03 3.13 1.75
CA GLY A 159 -18.97 2.42 0.87
C GLY A 159 -18.58 2.38 -0.62
N SER A 160 -17.43 2.92 -1.03
CA SER A 160 -17.02 2.91 -2.43
C SER A 160 -16.51 1.54 -2.90
N ARG A 161 -16.40 1.37 -4.23
CA ARG A 161 -15.78 0.19 -4.84
C ARG A 161 -14.35 -0.03 -4.33
N GLU A 162 -13.56 1.05 -4.25
CA GLU A 162 -12.17 1.02 -3.84
C GLU A 162 -12.04 0.60 -2.37
N SER A 163 -12.92 1.09 -1.49
CA SER A 163 -12.98 0.65 -0.09
C SER A 163 -13.38 -0.83 0.03
N ALA A 164 -14.32 -1.30 -0.80
CA ALA A 164 -14.69 -2.71 -0.87
C ALA A 164 -13.53 -3.61 -1.33
N LEU A 165 -12.74 -3.17 -2.31
CA LEU A 165 -11.55 -3.88 -2.78
C LEU A 165 -10.46 -3.93 -1.70
N ALA A 166 -10.20 -2.81 -1.02
CA ALA A 166 -9.23 -2.74 0.06
C ALA A 166 -9.63 -3.67 1.21
N LEU A 167 -10.91 -3.63 1.61
CA LEU A 167 -11.43 -4.50 2.67
C LEU A 167 -11.36 -5.98 2.30
N ALA A 168 -11.72 -6.33 1.06
CA ALA A 168 -11.65 -7.70 0.58
C ALA A 168 -10.21 -8.24 0.58
N ALA A 169 -9.25 -7.43 0.15
CA ALA A 169 -7.83 -7.77 0.17
C ALA A 169 -7.26 -7.93 1.58
N ALA A 170 -7.78 -7.17 2.54
CA ALA A 170 -7.33 -7.20 3.92
C ALA A 170 -7.83 -8.42 4.71
N VAL A 171 -8.80 -9.21 4.20
CA VAL A 171 -9.44 -10.32 4.95
C VAL A 171 -8.43 -11.26 5.62
N PRO A 172 -7.39 -11.78 4.95
CA PRO A 172 -6.44 -12.70 5.59
C PRO A 172 -5.68 -12.07 6.76
N LEU A 173 -5.47 -10.75 6.70
CA LEU A 173 -4.81 -9.98 7.75
C LEU A 173 -5.79 -9.67 8.88
N LEU A 174 -7.00 -9.23 8.57
CA LEU A 174 -8.05 -8.91 9.54
C LEU A 174 -8.49 -10.13 10.36
N GLN A 175 -8.51 -11.33 9.77
CA GLN A 175 -8.78 -12.58 10.48
C GLN A 175 -7.71 -12.94 11.53
N LYS A 176 -6.50 -12.40 11.38
CA LYS A 176 -5.38 -12.60 12.30
C LYS A 176 -5.12 -11.38 13.19
N ALA A 177 -5.87 -10.30 13.03
CA ALA A 177 -5.70 -9.09 13.80
C ALA A 177 -6.19 -9.30 15.25
N GLU A 178 -5.53 -8.66 16.20
CA GLU A 178 -5.93 -8.66 17.61
C GLU A 178 -7.06 -7.65 17.83
N GLU A 179 -6.99 -6.52 17.10
CA GLU A 179 -8.00 -5.47 17.12
C GLU A 179 -8.32 -5.02 15.70
N VAL A 180 -9.60 -4.95 15.38
CA VAL A 180 -10.10 -4.35 14.14
C VAL A 180 -11.10 -3.27 14.49
N ARG A 181 -10.83 -2.05 14.04
CA ARG A 181 -11.74 -0.92 14.13
C ARG A 181 -12.08 -0.44 12.74
N VAL A 182 -13.36 -0.25 12.47
CA VAL A 182 -13.86 0.34 11.24
C VAL A 182 -14.36 1.74 11.55
N LEU A 183 -13.87 2.73 10.81
CA LEU A 183 -14.41 4.07 10.78
C LEU A 183 -15.25 4.21 9.51
N ASP A 184 -16.57 4.21 9.70
CA ASP A 184 -17.55 4.34 8.64
C ASP A 184 -17.86 5.82 8.40
N GLY A 185 -17.29 6.37 7.33
CA GLY A 185 -17.60 7.70 6.80
C GLY A 185 -18.51 7.65 5.57
N SER A 186 -19.25 6.55 5.35
CA SER A 186 -20.23 6.50 4.26
C SER A 186 -21.42 7.42 4.56
N GLU A 187 -21.68 8.36 3.66
CA GLU A 187 -22.90 9.16 3.72
C GLU A 187 -24.08 8.25 3.32
N MET A 188 -25.07 8.06 4.20
CA MET A 188 -26.37 7.55 3.79
C MET A 188 -27.00 8.56 2.83
N ASN A 189 -26.77 8.40 1.53
CA ASN A 189 -27.40 9.24 0.52
C ASN A 189 -28.92 9.08 0.62
N ALA A 190 -29.61 10.13 1.07
CA ALA A 190 -31.07 10.22 1.01
C ALA A 190 -31.60 10.16 -0.45
N ASP A 191 -30.73 10.46 -1.44
CA ASP A 191 -31.04 10.49 -2.87
C ASP A 191 -30.61 9.23 -3.64
N MET A 192 -30.07 8.21 -2.97
CA MET A 192 -29.81 6.92 -3.64
C MET A 192 -31.12 6.15 -3.75
N LEU A 193 -31.37 5.61 -4.95
CA LEU A 193 -32.53 4.77 -5.28
C LEU A 193 -32.86 3.80 -4.12
N PRO A 194 -34.11 3.77 -3.60
CA PRO A 194 -34.49 3.05 -2.38
C PRO A 194 -34.63 1.53 -2.60
N VAL A 195 -33.74 0.94 -3.40
CA VAL A 195 -33.98 -0.38 -4.00
C VAL A 195 -33.31 -1.51 -3.21
N LEU A 196 -32.23 -1.24 -2.45
CA LEU A 196 -31.56 -2.26 -1.64
C LEU A 196 -31.08 -1.68 -0.29
N PRO A 197 -31.26 -2.42 0.83
CA PRO A 197 -30.63 -2.05 2.09
C PRO A 197 -29.11 -2.02 1.93
N PRO A 198 -28.37 -1.20 2.73
CA PRO A 198 -26.92 -1.19 2.69
C PRO A 198 -26.37 -2.61 2.85
N PRO A 199 -25.34 -2.99 2.08
CA PRO A 199 -24.72 -4.31 2.20
C PRO A 199 -24.13 -4.40 3.61
N GLY A 200 -24.82 -5.07 4.53
CA GLY A 200 -24.52 -5.04 5.97
C GLY A 200 -23.06 -5.34 6.26
N LEU A 201 -22.27 -4.30 6.52
CA LEU A 201 -20.82 -4.39 6.69
C LEU A 201 -20.46 -5.25 7.91
N ALA A 202 -21.16 -5.05 9.03
CA ALA A 202 -21.02 -5.86 10.24
C ALA A 202 -21.24 -7.36 9.96
N ASP A 203 -22.32 -7.68 9.25
CA ASP A 203 -22.68 -9.05 8.89
C ASP A 203 -21.68 -9.65 7.88
N TRP A 204 -21.17 -8.86 6.93
CA TRP A 204 -20.10 -9.28 6.01
C TRP A 204 -18.79 -9.62 6.72
N LEU A 205 -18.41 -8.83 7.74
CA LEU A 205 -17.22 -9.04 8.58
C LEU A 205 -17.40 -10.27 9.47
N GLN A 206 -18.56 -10.39 10.12
CA GLN A 206 -18.89 -11.51 11.01
C GLN A 206 -18.85 -12.85 10.28
N ARG A 207 -19.43 -12.94 9.07
CA ARG A 207 -19.36 -14.17 8.24
C ARG A 207 -17.94 -14.59 7.86
N ARG A 208 -16.98 -13.67 7.94
CA ARG A 208 -15.55 -13.94 7.68
C ARG A 208 -14.75 -14.16 8.95
N GLY A 209 -15.40 -14.22 10.11
CA GLY A 209 -14.72 -14.39 11.40
C GLY A 209 -13.91 -13.17 11.82
N ILE A 210 -14.25 -11.97 11.31
CA ILE A 210 -13.58 -10.73 11.69
C ILE A 210 -14.42 -10.05 12.77
N ASN A 211 -13.88 -9.99 13.98
CA ASN A 211 -14.49 -9.24 15.08
C ASN A 211 -14.06 -7.78 15.00
N ALA A 212 -14.94 -6.92 14.47
CA ALA A 212 -14.65 -5.51 14.26
C ALA A 212 -15.58 -4.61 15.07
N ARG A 213 -15.01 -3.60 15.73
CA ARG A 213 -15.78 -2.48 16.25
C ARG A 213 -16.02 -1.47 15.12
N ILE A 214 -17.28 -1.13 14.87
CA ILE A 214 -17.64 -0.15 13.85
C ILE A 214 -18.08 1.13 14.54
N ASP A 215 -17.37 2.22 14.30
CA ASP A 215 -17.77 3.57 14.73
C ASP A 215 -18.07 4.42 13.48
N VAL A 216 -19.06 5.31 13.57
CA VAL A 216 -19.32 6.30 12.53
C VAL A 216 -18.29 7.42 12.65
N LEU A 217 -17.66 7.80 11.54
CA LEU A 217 -16.75 8.93 11.48
C LEU A 217 -17.55 10.20 11.19
N ASP A 218 -17.88 10.95 12.23
CA ASP A 218 -18.43 12.30 12.09
C ASP A 218 -17.28 13.30 11.85
N SER A 219 -16.79 13.34 10.60
CA SER A 219 -15.63 14.18 10.24
C SER A 219 -15.97 15.66 10.00
N GLY A 220 -17.20 16.11 10.22
CA GLY A 220 -17.61 17.45 9.81
C GLY A 220 -17.37 17.68 8.30
N PRO A 221 -16.84 18.85 7.85
CA PRO A 221 -16.56 19.11 6.44
C PRO A 221 -15.59 18.08 5.83
N SER A 222 -15.79 17.71 4.56
CA SER A 222 -15.06 16.64 3.85
C SER A 222 -13.52 16.73 3.86
N HIS A 223 -12.93 17.89 4.14
CA HIS A 223 -11.48 18.10 4.20
C HIS A 223 -10.84 17.68 5.54
N ALA A 224 -11.63 17.46 6.59
CA ALA A 224 -11.15 17.08 7.91
C ALA A 224 -11.06 15.55 8.12
N ALA A 225 -11.58 14.74 7.18
CA ALA A 225 -11.56 13.28 7.29
C ALA A 225 -10.14 12.68 7.28
N GLY A 226 -9.20 13.27 6.51
CA GLY A 226 -7.80 12.84 6.51
C GLY A 226 -7.11 12.97 7.87
N PRO A 227 -7.06 14.18 8.46
CA PRO A 227 -6.57 14.39 9.81
C PRO A 227 -7.27 13.51 10.85
N ALA A 228 -8.61 13.48 10.85
CA ALA A 228 -9.37 12.71 11.83
C ALA A 228 -9.09 11.19 11.76
N LEU A 229 -8.88 10.65 10.55
CA LEU A 229 -8.50 9.24 10.38
C LEU A 229 -7.12 8.96 10.96
N LEU A 230 -6.15 9.85 10.71
CA LEU A 230 -4.79 9.70 11.23
C LEU A 230 -4.75 9.82 12.75
N ASP A 231 -5.46 10.81 13.31
CA ASP A 231 -5.63 10.98 14.76
C ASP A 231 -6.26 9.74 15.39
N ALA A 232 -7.27 9.15 14.75
CA ALA A 232 -7.90 7.93 15.24
C ALA A 232 -6.98 6.70 15.14
N ALA A 233 -6.14 6.61 14.10
CA ALA A 233 -5.12 5.57 13.98
C ALA A 233 -4.09 5.68 15.11
N HIS A 234 -3.63 6.89 15.42
CA HIS A 234 -2.72 7.15 16.54
C HIS A 234 -3.36 6.84 17.89
N ALA A 235 -4.61 7.27 18.11
CA ALA A 235 -5.32 7.01 19.37
C ALA A 235 -5.56 5.52 19.64
N GLN A 236 -5.75 4.72 18.58
CA GLN A 236 -5.84 3.26 18.68
C GLN A 236 -4.46 2.59 18.83
N GLY A 237 -3.38 3.26 18.40
CA GLY A 237 -2.09 2.61 18.20
C GLY A 237 -2.10 1.65 17.00
N ALA A 238 -2.87 1.98 15.96
CA ALA A 238 -2.99 1.16 14.77
C ALA A 238 -1.63 1.02 14.06
N ASP A 239 -1.28 -0.21 13.70
CA ASP A 239 -0.06 -0.53 12.94
C ASP A 239 -0.32 -0.67 11.43
N LEU A 240 -1.59 -0.59 11.03
CA LEU A 240 -2.03 -0.60 9.64
C LEU A 240 -3.35 0.17 9.46
N ILE A 241 -3.41 1.01 8.43
CA ILE A 241 -4.65 1.57 7.91
C ILE A 241 -5.04 0.82 6.64
N VAL A 242 -6.29 0.37 6.53
CA VAL A 242 -6.86 -0.20 5.29
C VAL A 242 -7.80 0.82 4.69
N MET A 243 -7.58 1.22 3.43
CA MET A 243 -8.42 2.23 2.79
C MET A 243 -8.53 2.05 1.27
N GLY A 244 -9.67 2.45 0.72
CA GLY A 244 -9.78 2.75 -0.71
C GLY A 244 -9.13 4.10 -1.03
N ALA A 245 -8.54 4.24 -2.22
CA ALA A 245 -8.01 5.51 -2.69
C ALA A 245 -8.64 5.95 -4.00
N TRP A 246 -8.81 7.28 -4.15
CA TRP A 246 -9.34 7.93 -5.35
C TRP A 246 -10.70 7.36 -5.81
N SER A 247 -11.58 7.12 -4.84
CA SER A 247 -12.94 6.68 -5.13
C SER A 247 -13.73 7.73 -5.88
N ARG A 248 -14.39 7.32 -6.98
CA ARG A 248 -15.24 8.18 -7.82
C ARG A 248 -16.60 8.50 -7.19
N SER A 249 -16.68 8.66 -5.87
CA SER A 249 -17.85 9.30 -5.26
C SER A 249 -17.79 10.79 -5.62
N ARG A 250 -18.59 11.14 -6.65
CA ARG A 250 -18.88 12.46 -7.24
C ARG A 250 -18.15 12.71 -8.56
N LEU A 251 -18.95 12.77 -9.62
CA LEU A 251 -18.63 13.47 -10.87
C LEU A 251 -17.82 14.75 -10.58
N ALA A 252 -16.67 14.87 -11.22
CA ALA A 252 -15.77 16.03 -11.22
C ALA A 252 -15.13 16.43 -9.87
N GLN A 253 -13.96 15.87 -9.57
CA GLN A 253 -12.88 16.64 -8.94
C GLN A 253 -11.55 16.31 -9.62
N MET A 254 -10.97 17.27 -10.34
CA MET A 254 -9.56 17.25 -10.76
C MET A 254 -8.59 17.40 -9.57
N VAL A 255 -9.04 17.07 -8.36
CA VAL A 255 -8.29 17.15 -7.11
C VAL A 255 -8.53 15.83 -6.40
N LEU A 256 -7.50 15.00 -6.42
CA LEU A 256 -7.42 13.73 -5.72
C LEU A 256 -7.90 13.89 -4.28
N GLY A 257 -8.82 13.03 -3.83
CA GLY A 257 -9.59 13.20 -2.60
C GLY A 257 -8.76 13.65 -1.39
N GLY A 258 -9.30 14.61 -0.62
CA GLY A 258 -8.61 15.27 0.49
C GLY A 258 -8.04 14.29 1.53
N THR A 259 -8.76 13.21 1.83
CA THR A 259 -8.32 12.15 2.75
C THR A 259 -7.07 11.43 2.25
N THR A 260 -7.10 10.86 1.03
CA THR A 260 -5.94 10.17 0.44
C THR A 260 -4.75 11.10 0.34
N ARG A 261 -4.95 12.34 -0.13
CA ARG A 261 -3.88 13.34 -0.23
C ARG A 261 -3.27 13.64 1.14
N HIS A 262 -4.10 13.83 2.17
CA HIS A 262 -3.60 14.11 3.50
C HIS A 262 -2.76 12.96 4.06
N LEU A 263 -3.24 11.72 3.96
CA LEU A 263 -2.54 10.53 4.47
C LEU A 263 -1.24 10.25 3.70
N PHE A 264 -1.23 10.43 2.38
CA PHE A 264 -0.01 10.27 1.58
C PHE A 264 1.01 11.38 1.81
N MET A 265 0.60 12.54 2.31
CA MET A 265 1.53 13.63 2.62
C MET A 265 2.03 13.60 4.07
N HIS A 266 1.16 13.25 5.03
CA HIS A 266 1.42 13.43 6.46
C HIS A 266 1.37 12.13 7.27
N GLY A 267 0.88 11.02 6.71
CA GLY A 267 0.77 9.76 7.41
C GLY A 267 2.14 9.18 7.79
N ASP A 268 2.21 8.54 8.94
CA ASP A 268 3.38 7.84 9.48
C ASP A 268 3.04 6.37 9.85
N VAL A 269 1.81 5.95 9.54
CA VAL A 269 1.31 4.57 9.66
C VAL A 269 1.32 3.88 8.29
N PRO A 270 1.76 2.62 8.17
CA PRO A 270 1.58 1.83 6.95
C PRO A 270 0.13 1.78 6.49
N MET A 271 -0.09 1.83 5.18
CA MET A 271 -1.44 1.86 4.58
C MET A 271 -1.59 0.76 3.53
N LEU A 272 -2.57 -0.12 3.67
CA LEU A 272 -3.02 -1.00 2.60
C LEU A 272 -4.06 -0.26 1.76
N VAL A 273 -3.69 0.04 0.52
CA VAL A 273 -4.46 0.89 -0.39
C VAL A 273 -4.93 0.08 -1.60
N ALA A 274 -6.20 0.21 -1.98
CA ALA A 274 -6.72 -0.33 -3.23
C ALA A 274 -7.39 0.75 -4.09
N HIS A 275 -7.37 0.54 -5.41
CA HIS A 275 -8.03 1.35 -6.43
C HIS A 275 -8.79 0.46 -7.41
#